data_AF-A0A645HFN3-F1
#
_entry.id   AF-A0A645HFN3-F1
#
_cell.length_a   1.000
_cell.length_b   1.000
_cell.length_c   1.000
_cell.angle_alpha   90.00
_cell.angle_beta   90.00
_cell.angle_gamma   90.00
#
_symmetry.space_group_name_H-M   'P 1'
#
loop_
_entity.id
_entity.type
_entity.pdbx_description
1 polymer ?
#
loop_
_entity_poly.entity_id
_entity_poly.type
_entity_poly.pdbx_seq_one_letter_code
_entity_poly.pdbx_strand_id
1 'polypeptide(L)' 'MTKLESYMENGAFTATFFYAEVDGRPEDRGLALAFDELKFFSERFEILGVYPADPFRSRAG' A
#
# COMPACT_ATOMS: atom_id res chain seq x y z
N MET A 1 0.36 6.91 -4.51
CA MET A 1 1.10 5.63 -4.45
C MET A 1 2.51 5.91 -4.89
N THR A 2 3.50 5.61 -4.04
CA THR A 2 4.91 5.94 -4.28
C THR A 2 5.77 4.72 -4.54
N LYS A 3 5.29 3.53 -4.17
CA LYS A 3 5.98 2.27 -4.41
C LYS A 3 4.97 1.13 -4.58
N LEU A 4 5.25 0.19 -5.48
CA LEU A 4 4.50 -1.06 -5.64
C LEU A 4 5.44 -2.16 -6.15
N GLU A 5 5.62 -3.21 -5.36
CA GLU A 5 6.46 -4.38 -5.67
C GLU A 5 5.62 -5.65 -5.58
N SER A 6 5.75 -6.54 -6.56
CA SER A 6 5.05 -7.82 -6.63
C SER A 6 5.98 -8.97 -6.26
N TYR A 7 5.50 -9.91 -5.45
CA TYR A 7 6.21 -11.11 -5.03
C TYR A 7 5.35 -12.34 -5.29
N MET A 8 5.89 -13.35 -5.98
CA MET A 8 5.22 -14.65 -6.16
C MET A 8 5.67 -15.61 -5.06
N GLU A 9 4.74 -16.25 -4.38
CA GLU A 9 5.08 -17.23 -3.33
C GLU A 9 5.41 -18.60 -3.96
N ASN A 10 6.59 -19.14 -3.63
CA ASN A 10 7.02 -20.53 -3.92
C ASN A 10 6.91 -21.01 -5.38
N GLY A 11 6.88 -20.11 -6.37
CA GLY A 11 6.76 -20.46 -7.79
C GLY A 11 5.39 -21.05 -8.18
N ALA A 12 4.44 -21.10 -7.24
CA ALA A 12 3.06 -21.42 -7.53
C ALA A 12 2.39 -20.15 -8.09
N PHE A 13 1.93 -20.21 -9.34
CA PHE A 13 1.33 -19.11 -10.09
C PHE A 13 0.00 -18.56 -9.50
N THR A 14 -0.37 -18.98 -8.29
CA THR A 14 -1.70 -18.80 -7.72
C THR A 14 -1.78 -17.74 -6.61
N ALA A 15 -0.65 -17.32 -6.02
CA ALA A 15 -0.65 -16.32 -4.95
C ALA A 15 0.46 -15.26 -5.17
N THR A 16 0.04 -14.05 -5.54
CA THR A 16 0.92 -12.89 -5.69
C THR A 16 0.67 -11.92 -4.54
N PHE A 17 1.73 -11.61 -3.79
CA PHE A 17 1.72 -10.59 -2.76
C PHE A 17 2.21 -9.26 -3.32
N PHE A 18 1.71 -8.16 -2.77
CA PHE A 18 2.18 -6.83 -3.10
C PHE A 18 2.67 -6.11 -1.84
N TYR A 19 3.84 -5.51 -1.94
CA TYR A 19 4.30 -4.49 -1.00
C TYR A 19 4.08 -3.13 -1.63
N ALA A 20 3.41 -2.23 -0.93
CA ALA A 20 3.08 -0.91 -1.46
C ALA A 20 3.36 0.19 -0.43
N GLU A 21 3.78 1.35 -0.93
CA GLU A 21 3.81 2.61 -0.17
C GLU A 21 2.86 3.61 -0.80
N VAL A 22 2.13 4.33 0.04
CA VAL A 22 1.18 5.37 -0.35
C VAL A 22 1.37 6.59 0.54
N ASP A 23 1.15 7.78 -0.01
CA ASP A 23 1.14 9.01 0.79
C ASP A 23 -0.25 9.22 1.38
N GLY A 24 -0.30 9.60 2.65
CA GLY A 24 -1.54 9.82 3.41
C GLY A 24 -1.54 9.05 4.73
N ARG A 25 -2.48 9.38 5.60
CA ARG A 25 -2.73 8.65 6.84
C ARG A 25 -3.94 7.74 6.67
N PRO A 26 -3.98 6.55 7.32
CA PRO A 26 -5.12 5.63 7.19
C PRO A 26 -6.47 6.26 7.54
N GLU A 27 -6.49 7.26 8.42
CA GLU A 27 -7.67 8.03 8.81
C GLU A 27 -8.10 9.09 7.78
N ASP A 28 -7.27 9.42 6.80
CA ASP A 28 -7.64 10.34 5.73
C ASP A 28 -8.75 9.70 4.90
N ARG A 29 -9.90 10.38 4.80
CA ARG A 29 -11.12 9.81 4.20
C ARG A 29 -10.89 9.14 2.84
N GLY A 30 -10.09 9.74 1.96
CA GLY A 30 -9.80 9.18 0.64
C GLY A 30 -9.04 7.85 0.72
N LEU A 31 -8.07 7.76 1.62
CA LEU A 31 -7.25 6.56 1.81
C LEU A 31 -8.03 5.46 2.54
N ALA A 32 -8.84 5.83 3.54
CA ALA A 32 -9.73 4.91 4.22
C ALA A 32 -10.68 4.19 3.24
N LEU A 33 -11.33 4.95 2.35
CA LEU A 33 -12.21 4.39 1.33
C LEU A 33 -11.46 3.47 0.34
N ALA A 34 -10.25 3.85 -0.06
CA ALA A 34 -9.41 3.02 -0.92
C ALA A 34 -9.00 1.70 -0.23
N PHE A 35 -8.71 1.74 1.08
CA PHE A 35 -8.43 0.53 1.85
C PHE A 35 -9.65 -0.37 2.01
N ASP A 36 -10.85 0.19 2.16
CA ASP A 36 -12.08 -0.60 2.21
C ASP A 36 -12.35 -1.32 0.88
N GLU A 37 -12.12 -0.64 -0.25
CA GLU A 37 -12.20 -1.27 -1.57
C GLU A 37 -11.09 -2.32 -1.77
N LEU A 38 -9.86 -2.03 -1.35
CA LEU A 38 -8.75 -2.98 -1.46
C LEU A 38 -8.99 -4.28 -0.66
N LYS A 39 -9.57 -4.18 0.53
CA LYS A 39 -9.96 -5.34 1.35
C LYS A 39 -11.02 -6.21 0.67
N PHE A 40 -11.88 -5.64 -0.18
CA PHE A 40 -12.84 -6.42 -0.96
C PHE A 40 -12.15 -7.27 -2.03
N PHE A 41 -11.09 -6.76 -2.66
CA PHE A 41 -10.36 -7.45 -3.72
C PHE A 41 -9.20 -8.33 -3.25
N SER A 42 -8.83 -8.27 -1.97
CA SER A 42 -7.67 -8.96 -1.42
C SER A 42 -8.07 -9.97 -0.35
N GLU A 43 -7.50 -11.17 -0.38
CA GLU A 43 -7.72 -12.15 0.70
C GLU A 43 -7.09 -11.71 2.02
N ARG A 44 -5.97 -10.98 1.96
CA ARG A 44 -5.24 -10.45 3.11
C ARG A 44 -4.79 -9.03 2.82
N PHE A 45 -4.90 -8.19 3.84
CA PHE A 45 -4.42 -6.81 3.82
C PHE A 45 -3.86 -6.47 5.21
N GLU A 46 -2.64 -5.95 5.24
CA GLU A 46 -1.95 -5.59 6.47
C GLU A 46 -1.23 -4.25 6.29
N ILE A 47 -1.41 -3.35 7.25
CA ILE A 47 -0.64 -2.11 7.33
C ILE A 47 0.59 -2.38 8.19
N LEU A 48 1.75 -2.39 7.54
CA LEU A 48 3.03 -2.66 8.23
C LEU A 48 3.52 -1.48 9.07
N GLY A 49 3.09 -0.26 8.74
CA GLY A 49 3.43 0.93 9.52
C GLY A 49 2.97 2.22 8.86
N VAL A 50 2.99 3.29 9.66
CA VAL A 50 2.74 4.68 9.22
C VAL A 50 3.89 5.52 9.75
N TYR A 51 4.54 6.28 8.88
CA TYR A 51 5.72 7.08 9.23
C TYR A 51 5.67 8.45 8.55
N PRO A 52 6.36 9.48 9.11
CA PRO A 52 6.47 10.78 8.47
C PRO A 52 7.19 10.68 7.13
N ALA A 53 6.67 11.35 6.12
CA ALA A 53 7.34 11.46 4.82
C ALA A 53 8.66 12.24 4.96
N ASP A 54 9.69 11.80 4.23
CA ASP A 54 10.95 12.53 4.15
C ASP A 54 10.72 13.94 3.53
N PRO A 55 11.31 15.03 4.09
CA PRO A 55 11.17 16.38 3.54
C PRO A 55 11.57 16.53 2.07
N PHE A 56 12.36 15.61 1.51
CA PHE A 56 12.67 15.55 0.08
C PHE A 56 11.39 15.46 -0.78
N ARG A 57 10.37 14.71 -0.34
CA ARG A 57 9.14 14.49 -1.13
C ARG A 57 8.32 15.76 -1.33
N SER A 58 8.41 16.74 -0.43
CA SER A 58 7.71 18.04 -0.58
C SER A 58 8.48 19.05 -1.43
N ARG A 59 9.74 18.76 -1.79
CA ARG A 59 10.59 19.67 -2.58
C ARG A 59 10.54 19.39 -4.08
N ALA A 60 9.99 18.25 -4.49
CA ALA A 60 9.88 17.84 -5.89
C ALA A 60 8.65 18.40 -6.62
N GLY A 61 8.13 19.55 -6.16
CA GLY A 61 6.97 20.25 -6.74
C GLY A 61 7.36 21.26 -7.80
#